data_AF-A0A060YYK5-F1
#
_entry.id   AF-A0A060YYK5-F1
#
_cell.length_a   1.000
_cell.length_b   1.000
_cell.length_c   1.000
_cell.angle_alpha   90.00
_cell.angle_beta   90.00
_cell.angle_gamma   90.00
#
_symmetry.space_group_name_H-M   'P 1'
#
loop_
_entity.id
_entity.type
_entity.pdbx_description
1 polymer ?
#
loop_
_entity_poly.entity_id
_entity_poly.type
_entity_poly.pdbx_seq_one_letter_code
_entity_poly.pdbx_strand_id
1 'polypeptide(L)'
;HRGMGTRLDQLKSLALVDRSSKPETISLLRVEDLPEDTLERFTHLFTMRQKWTEEDITPYIQDLCGEKQTTGALLTKYARLSTQNGMKVFNSRRLVAT
;
A
#
# COMPACT_ATOMS: atom_id res chain seq x y z
N HIS A 1 10.73 6.39 -36.29
CA HIS A 1 10.10 6.93 -35.07
C HIS A 1 10.16 5.87 -33.98
N ARG A 2 10.88 6.11 -32.87
CA ARG A 2 10.87 5.22 -31.70
C ARG A 2 9.57 5.51 -30.92
N GLY A 3 8.62 4.58 -30.93
CA GLY A 3 7.39 4.72 -30.14
C GLY A 3 7.73 4.74 -28.65
N MET A 4 7.13 5.66 -27.90
CA MET A 4 7.20 5.65 -26.44
C MET A 4 6.35 4.48 -25.93
N GLY A 5 7.00 3.42 -25.44
CA GLY A 5 6.30 2.30 -24.81
C GLY A 5 5.86 2.71 -23.41
N THR A 6 4.55 2.85 -23.18
CA THR A 6 3.99 3.06 -21.84
C THR A 6 4.10 1.75 -21.06
N ARG A 7 4.70 1.77 -19.88
CA ARG A 7 4.83 0.59 -18.99
C ARG A 7 4.13 0.88 -17.68
N LEU A 8 3.45 -0.13 -17.12
CA LEU A 8 2.72 0.00 -15.85
C LEU A 8 3.63 0.41 -14.69
N ASP A 9 4.92 0.06 -14.76
CA ASP A 9 5.93 0.51 -13.80
C ASP A 9 6.04 2.04 -13.70
N GLN A 10 5.64 2.79 -14.74
CA GLN A 10 5.59 4.25 -14.71
C GLN A 10 4.47 4.81 -13.82
N LEU A 11 3.50 3.97 -13.39
CA LEU A 11 2.43 4.35 -12.48
C LEU A 11 2.72 3.98 -11.02
N LYS A 12 3.86 3.32 -10.75
CA LYS A 12 4.30 3.04 -9.38
C LYS A 12 4.43 4.36 -8.63
N SER A 13 3.72 4.48 -7.50
CA SER A 13 3.57 5.69 -6.67
C SER A 13 2.57 6.75 -7.14
N LEU A 14 1.92 6.56 -8.28
CA LEU A 14 0.85 7.47 -8.76
C LEU A 14 -0.54 6.83 -8.68
N ALA A 15 -0.63 5.51 -8.85
CA ALA A 15 -1.90 4.83 -8.86
C ALA A 15 -1.88 3.47 -8.14
N LEU A 16 -2.96 3.20 -7.41
CA LEU A 16 -3.35 1.90 -6.90
C LEU A 16 -3.88 1.04 -8.05
N VAL A 17 -3.20 -0.06 -8.37
CA VAL A 17 -3.70 -1.07 -9.30
C VAL A 17 -4.37 -2.18 -8.50
N ASP A 18 -5.69 -2.30 -8.58
CA ASP A 18 -6.44 -3.45 -8.07
C ASP A 18 -6.73 -4.41 -9.23
N ARG A 19 -5.95 -5.50 -9.30
CA ARG A 19 -6.14 -6.58 -10.29
C ARG A 19 -7.12 -7.66 -9.81
N SER A 20 -7.62 -7.54 -8.59
CA SER A 20 -8.55 -8.50 -8.00
C SER A 20 -10.01 -8.09 -8.15
N SER A 21 -10.26 -6.80 -8.42
CA SER A 21 -11.55 -6.27 -8.82
C SER A 21 -11.96 -6.78 -10.20
N LYS A 22 -13.27 -6.91 -10.43
CA LYS A 22 -13.85 -7.18 -11.76
C LYS A 22 -14.82 -6.05 -12.10
N PRO A 23 -14.45 -5.12 -13.00
CA PRO A 23 -13.20 -5.05 -13.77
C PRO A 23 -11.98 -4.65 -12.91
N GLU A 24 -10.76 -4.93 -13.39
CA GLU A 24 -9.52 -4.43 -12.77
C GLU A 24 -9.54 -2.90 -12.76
N THR A 25 -9.19 -2.27 -11.65
CA THR A 25 -9.27 -0.81 -11.47
C THR A 25 -7.91 -0.21 -11.16
N ILE A 26 -7.61 0.92 -11.79
CA ILE A 26 -6.45 1.75 -11.48
C ILE A 26 -6.97 3.06 -10.91
N SER A 27 -6.69 3.35 -9.64
CA SER A 27 -7.14 4.57 -8.96
C SER A 27 -5.94 5.44 -8.62
N LEU A 28 -5.99 6.73 -8.96
CA LEU A 28 -4.97 7.68 -8.51
C LEU A 28 -5.02 7.77 -6.98
N LEU A 29 -3.90 7.54 -6.31
CA LEU A 29 -3.77 7.74 -4.86
C LEU A 29 -2.49 8.54 -4.64
N ARG A 30 -2.62 9.80 -4.24
CA ARG A 30 -1.48 10.66 -3.97
C ARG A 30 -1.19 10.64 -2.47
N VAL A 31 0.09 10.67 -2.11
CA VAL A 31 0.51 10.72 -0.70
C VAL A 31 0.01 12.00 -0.01
N GLU A 32 -0.09 13.11 -0.75
CA GLU A 32 -0.62 14.40 -0.25
C GLU A 32 -2.09 14.34 0.20
N ASP A 33 -2.86 13.38 -0.31
CA ASP A 33 -4.28 13.19 0.02
C ASP A 33 -4.47 12.19 1.19
N LEU A 34 -3.39 11.60 1.71
CA LEU A 34 -3.44 10.61 2.79
C LEU A 34 -3.39 11.27 4.17
N PRO A 35 -4.05 10.68 5.20
CA PRO A 35 -3.94 11.16 6.57
C PRO A 35 -2.48 11.27 7.05
N GLU A 36 -2.14 12.30 7.82
CA GLU A 36 -0.78 12.44 8.39
C GLU A 36 -0.55 11.49 9.57
N ASP A 37 -1.60 11.18 10.35
CA ASP A 37 -1.49 10.20 11.43
C ASP A 37 -1.21 8.80 10.85
N THR A 38 -0.23 8.12 11.44
CA THR A 38 0.21 6.81 10.97
C THR A 38 -0.89 5.76 11.05
N LEU A 39 -1.62 5.69 12.17
CA LEU A 39 -2.65 4.67 12.37
C LEU A 39 -3.84 4.91 11.44
N GLU A 40 -4.28 6.17 11.31
CA GLU A 40 -5.34 6.56 10.38
C GLU A 40 -4.96 6.25 8.94
N ARG A 41 -3.72 6.55 8.53
CA ARG A 41 -3.25 6.24 7.17
C ARG A 41 -3.27 4.74 6.88
N PHE A 42 -2.74 3.91 7.78
CA PHE A 42 -2.81 2.45 7.62
C PHE A 42 -4.27 1.97 7.55
N THR A 43 -5.16 2.52 8.37
CA THR A 43 -6.59 2.20 8.35
C THR A 43 -7.24 2.58 7.02
N HIS A 44 -6.91 3.76 6.49
CA HIS A 44 -7.39 4.25 5.20
C HIS A 44 -6.91 3.36 4.05
N LEU A 45 -5.61 3.04 4.00
CA LEU A 45 -5.02 2.15 2.99
C LEU A 45 -5.64 0.75 3.00
N PHE A 46 -5.89 0.17 4.18
CA PHE A 46 -6.51 -1.16 4.29
C PHE A 46 -8.02 -1.16 4.01
N THR A 47 -8.70 -0.02 4.17
CA THR A 47 -10.09 0.16 3.75
C THR A 47 -10.19 0.20 2.22
N MET A 48 -9.27 0.90 1.55
CA MET A 48 -9.22 0.96 0.08
C MET A 48 -8.86 -0.38 -0.56
N ARG A 49 -7.88 -1.09 0.01
CA ARG A 49 -7.45 -2.41 -0.47
C ARG A 49 -7.09 -3.28 0.73
N GLN A 50 -7.72 -4.43 0.86
CA GLN A 50 -7.57 -5.27 2.07
C GLN A 50 -6.18 -5.91 2.20
N LYS A 51 -5.48 -6.16 1.08
CA LYS A 51 -4.19 -6.85 1.04
C LYS A 51 -3.19 -6.12 0.17
N TRP A 52 -2.02 -5.84 0.72
CA TRP A 52 -0.96 -5.11 0.07
C TRP A 52 0.33 -5.91 0.05
N THR A 53 1.09 -5.83 -1.03
CA THR A 53 2.49 -6.25 -1.03
C THR A 53 3.36 -5.16 -0.42
N GLU A 54 4.61 -5.48 -0.05
CA GLU A 54 5.56 -4.47 0.42
C GLU A 54 5.82 -3.40 -0.65
N GLU A 55 5.99 -3.82 -1.90
CA GLU A 55 6.21 -2.94 -3.05
C GLU A 55 5.03 -1.99 -3.25
N ASP A 56 3.80 -2.49 -3.13
CA ASP A 56 2.60 -1.68 -3.36
C ASP A 56 2.39 -0.65 -2.23
N ILE A 57 2.62 -1.00 -0.96
CA ILE A 57 2.29 -0.12 0.18
C ILE A 57 3.39 0.90 0.49
N THR A 58 4.66 0.56 0.22
CA THR A 58 5.83 1.36 0.60
C THR A 58 5.75 2.83 0.14
N PRO A 59 5.38 3.14 -1.12
CA PRO A 59 5.29 4.53 -1.58
C PRO A 59 4.32 5.40 -0.78
N TYR A 60 3.34 4.80 -0.10
CA TYR A 60 2.30 5.52 0.65
C TYR A 60 2.62 5.73 2.14
N ILE A 61 3.67 5.07 2.65
CA ILE A 61 4.05 5.11 4.06
C ILE A 61 5.51 5.50 4.29
N GLN A 62 6.29 5.68 3.22
CA GLN A 62 7.72 5.98 3.33
C GLN A 62 7.99 7.35 3.95
N ASP A 63 7.13 8.33 3.69
CA ASP A 63 7.21 9.67 4.27
C ASP A 63 6.90 9.70 5.78
N LEU A 64 6.24 8.66 6.31
CA LEU A 64 6.04 8.50 7.75
C LEU A 64 7.31 8.04 8.49
N CYS A 65 8.36 7.65 7.77
CA CYS A 65 9.62 7.21 8.36
C CYS A 65 10.45 8.39 8.89
N GLY A 66 10.70 8.42 10.20
CA GLY A 66 11.73 9.28 10.80
C GLY A 66 13.11 8.61 10.85
N GLU A 67 14.11 9.29 11.43
CA GLU A 67 15.51 8.84 11.48
C GLU A 67 15.73 7.42 12.03
N LYS A 68 14.85 6.96 12.93
CA LYS A 68 14.97 5.66 13.63
C LYS A 68 13.92 4.64 13.24
N GLN A 69 13.07 4.94 12.25
CA GLN A 69 11.92 4.13 11.91
C GLN A 69 11.91 3.81 10.42
N THR A 70 11.88 2.53 10.08
CA THR A 70 11.81 2.06 8.70
C THR A 70 10.37 1.68 8.32
N THR A 71 10.09 1.58 7.03
CA THR A 71 8.80 1.08 6.52
C THR A 71 8.51 -0.33 7.03
N GLY A 72 9.53 -1.20 7.09
CA GLY A 72 9.42 -2.53 7.69
C GLY A 72 9.03 -2.50 9.17
N ALA A 73 9.56 -1.55 9.94
CA ALA A 73 9.17 -1.35 11.34
C ALA A 73 7.72 -0.86 11.45
N LEU A 74 7.29 0.07 10.59
CA LEU A 74 5.90 0.52 10.50
C LEU A 74 4.95 -0.63 10.17
N LEU A 75 5.26 -1.42 9.14
CA LEU A 75 4.47 -2.59 8.76
C LEU A 75 4.38 -3.61 9.90
N THR A 76 5.48 -3.84 10.61
CA THR A 76 5.54 -4.72 11.78
C THR A 76 4.80 -4.15 12.99
N LYS A 77 4.52 -2.84 13.06
CA LYS A 77 3.71 -2.20 14.12
C LYS A 77 2.23 -2.00 13.79
N TYR A 78 1.86 -1.69 12.54
CA TYR A 78 0.49 -1.35 12.13
C TYR A 78 -0.21 -2.38 11.23
N ALA A 79 0.49 -3.31 10.57
CA ALA A 79 -0.08 -4.34 9.68
C ALA A 79 0.16 -5.80 10.10
N ARG A 80 -0.74 -6.72 9.77
CA ARG A 80 -0.52 -8.15 9.94
C ARG A 80 0.12 -8.73 8.68
N LEU A 81 1.26 -9.40 8.83
CA LEU A 81 1.91 -10.13 7.75
C LEU A 81 1.27 -11.52 7.58
N SER A 82 1.02 -11.91 6.34
CA SER A 82 0.54 -13.23 5.96
C SER A 82 1.12 -13.65 4.61
N THR A 83 0.97 -14.91 4.24
CA THR A 83 1.41 -15.42 2.94
C THR A 83 0.18 -15.78 2.11
N GLN A 84 0.09 -15.30 0.87
CA GLN A 84 -0.93 -15.66 -0.09
C GLN A 84 -0.25 -16.07 -1.39
N ASN A 85 -0.50 -17.30 -1.86
CA ASN A 85 0.12 -17.87 -3.07
C ASN A 85 1.66 -17.76 -3.08
N GLY A 86 2.29 -17.96 -1.91
CA GLY A 86 3.74 -17.85 -1.74
C GLY A 86 4.27 -16.40 -1.62
N MET A 87 3.42 -15.38 -1.78
CA MET A 87 3.79 -13.98 -1.66
C MET A 87 3.43 -13.41 -0.28
N LYS A 88 4.34 -12.63 0.29
CA LYS A 88 4.09 -11.86 1.53
C LYS A 88 3.07 -10.76 1.26
N VAL A 89 2.02 -10.72 2.06
CA VAL A 89 0.97 -9.69 2.00
C VAL A 89 0.65 -9.15 3.39
N PHE A 90 0.45 -7.85 3.46
CA PHE A 90 0.10 -7.08 4.63
C PHE A 90 -1.39 -6.72 4.61
N ASN A 91 -2.05 -6.90 5.75
CA ASN A 91 -3.46 -6.53 5.95
C ASN A 91 -3.65 -5.82 7.29
N SER A 92 -4.84 -5.25 7.51
CA SER A 92 -5.16 -4.57 8.76
C SER A 92 -5.01 -5.50 9.97
N ARG A 93 -4.36 -5.00 11.02
CA ARG A 93 -4.51 -5.54 12.37
C ARG A 93 -5.85 -5.10 12.92
N ARG A 94 -6.95 -5.74 12.50
CA ARG A 94 -8.17 -5.65 13.30
C ARG A 94 -7.87 -6.28 14.65
N LEU A 95 -7.77 -5.45 15.69
CA LEU A 95 -8.06 -5.91 17.04
C LEU A 95 -9.51 -6.37 16.99
N VAL A 96 -9.74 -7.68 17.06
CA VAL A 96 -11.09 -8.20 17.30
C VAL A 96 -11.40 -7.80 18.74
N ALA A 97 -11.97 -6.62 18.94
CA ALA A 97 -12.64 -6.30 20.19
C ALA A 97 -13.79 -7.33 20.30
N THR A 98 -13.61 -8.28 21.21
CA THR A 98 -14.64 -9.25 21.60
C THR A 98 -15.28 -8.76 22.88
#